data_AF-A0A7R6Z6B4-F1
#
_entry.id   AF-A0A7R6Z6B4-F1
#
_cell.length_a   1.000
_cell.length_b   1.000
_cell.length_c   1.000
_cell.angle_alpha   90.00
_cell.angle_beta   90.00
_cell.angle_gamma   90.00
#
_symmetry.space_group_name_H-M   'P 1'
#
loop_
_entity.id
_entity.type
_entity.pdbx_description
1 polymer ?
#
loop_
_entity_poly.entity_id
_entity_poly.type
_entity_poly.pdbx_seq_one_letter_code
_entity_poly.pdbx_strand_id
1 'polypeptide(L)'
;MSDWTADDLQALRDLAAQGLSAAQIAARLPGERSRNAVIGKLKRGKGTFGALLGQPKNQAIGRATPKTENPPKRKYRPVRRVIAIAPPIASASPVELLFTSPDCTHFSKPAAVEVVANLPAALPITFLEAVMTNRCLHYAGNRFDPDGPDMPVCGAARADVLETRYCRRHLIAKRQVAA
;
A
#
# COMPACT_ATOMS: atom_id res chain seq x y z
N MET A 1 -12.01 -24.16 24.04
CA MET A 1 -12.69 -22.96 23.55
C MET A 1 -13.38 -22.36 24.75
N SER A 2 -13.09 -21.12 25.13
CA SER A 2 -13.66 -20.55 26.34
C SER A 2 -15.15 -20.26 26.10
N ASP A 3 -16.00 -21.20 26.50
CA ASP A 3 -17.45 -21.11 26.28
C ASP A 3 -18.04 -19.97 27.10
N TRP A 4 -19.00 -19.25 26.53
CA TRP A 4 -19.68 -18.14 27.21
C TRP A 4 -20.78 -18.72 28.09
N THR A 5 -20.68 -18.54 29.40
CA THR A 5 -21.74 -18.94 30.34
C THR A 5 -22.91 -17.94 30.26
N ALA A 6 -24.09 -18.33 30.75
CA ALA A 6 -25.24 -17.44 30.80
C ALA A 6 -24.97 -16.21 31.69
N ASP A 7 -24.23 -16.41 32.78
CA ASP A 7 -23.85 -15.36 33.73
C ASP A 7 -22.89 -14.35 33.07
N ASP A 8 -21.92 -14.81 32.28
CA ASP A 8 -21.02 -13.94 31.50
C ASP A 8 -21.81 -13.05 30.53
N LEU A 9 -22.87 -13.58 29.93
CA LEU A 9 -23.70 -12.85 28.97
C LEU A 9 -24.57 -11.80 29.64
N GLN A 10 -25.06 -12.08 30.84
CA GLN A 10 -25.83 -11.12 31.62
C GLN A 10 -24.95 -9.98 32.13
N ALA A 11 -23.77 -10.30 32.70
CA ALA A 11 -22.79 -9.30 33.10
C ALA A 11 -22.34 -8.43 31.91
N LEU A 12 -22.16 -9.03 30.73
CA LEU A 12 -21.79 -8.30 29.52
C LEU A 12 -22.90 -7.32 29.09
N ARG A 13 -24.19 -7.69 29.20
CA ARG A 13 -25.32 -6.78 28.92
C ARG A 13 -25.30 -5.58 29.84
N ASP A 14 -25.14 -5.82 31.15
CA ASP A 14 -25.19 -4.77 32.15
C ASP A 14 -24.02 -3.79 32.00
N LEU A 15 -22.81 -4.32 31.75
CA LEU A 15 -21.62 -3.50 31.51
C LEU A 15 -21.66 -2.76 30.16
N ALA A 16 -22.29 -3.34 29.14
CA ALA A 16 -22.52 -2.66 27.86
C ALA A 16 -23.56 -1.55 27.99
N ALA A 17 -24.61 -1.75 28.79
CA ALA A 17 -25.63 -0.73 29.08
C ALA A 17 -25.04 0.47 29.84
N GLN A 18 -24.04 0.25 30.69
CA GLN A 18 -23.27 1.30 31.36
C GLN A 18 -22.39 2.12 30.39
N GLY A 19 -22.30 1.75 29.11
CA GLY A 19 -21.52 2.47 28.11
C GLY A 19 -20.01 2.25 28.22
N LEU A 20 -19.57 1.21 28.92
CA LEU A 20 -18.15 0.92 29.07
C LEU A 20 -17.51 0.46 27.75
N SER A 21 -16.22 0.77 27.58
CA SER A 21 -15.46 0.30 26.43
C SER A 21 -15.17 -1.20 26.53
N ALA A 22 -15.00 -1.88 25.39
CA ALA A 22 -14.74 -3.33 25.37
C ALA A 22 -13.52 -3.78 26.19
N ALA A 23 -12.50 -2.93 26.33
CA ALA A 23 -11.34 -3.22 27.16
C ALA A 23 -11.68 -3.18 28.67
N GLN A 24 -12.51 -2.22 29.08
CA GLN A 24 -13.00 -2.13 30.47
C GLN A 24 -13.97 -3.26 30.80
N ILE A 25 -14.82 -3.65 29.84
CA ILE A 25 -15.73 -4.80 30.01
C ILE A 25 -14.91 -6.08 30.19
N ALA A 26 -13.89 -6.30 29.35
CA ALA A 26 -12.99 -7.44 29.45
C ALA A 26 -12.30 -7.54 30.83
N ALA A 27 -11.92 -6.41 31.43
CA ALA A 27 -11.29 -6.37 32.75
C ALA A 27 -12.26 -6.65 33.92
N ARG A 28 -13.58 -6.50 33.71
CA ARG A 28 -14.61 -6.64 34.75
C ARG A 28 -15.40 -7.95 34.65
N LEU A 29 -15.31 -8.65 33.53
CA LEU A 29 -15.99 -9.93 33.37
C LEU A 29 -15.31 -11.01 34.21
N PRO A 30 -16.08 -11.92 34.82
CA PRO A 30 -15.52 -13.07 35.53
C PRO A 30 -14.89 -14.04 34.51
N GLY A 31 -13.58 -13.93 34.33
CA GLY A 31 -12.78 -14.77 33.45
C GLY A 31 -11.85 -13.97 32.54
N GLU A 32 -10.71 -14.54 32.19
CA GLU A 32 -9.71 -13.89 31.32
C GLU A 32 -10.22 -13.81 29.87
N ARG A 33 -11.07 -12.81 29.59
CA ARG A 33 -11.62 -12.55 28.25
C ARG A 33 -10.83 -11.42 27.61
N SER A 34 -10.31 -11.67 26.40
CA SER A 34 -9.65 -10.59 25.64
C SER A 34 -10.67 -9.56 25.13
N ARG A 35 -10.22 -8.31 24.96
CA ARG A 35 -11.00 -7.24 24.30
C ARG A 35 -11.67 -7.73 23.00
N ASN A 36 -10.94 -8.50 22.20
CA ASN A 36 -11.43 -9.01 20.92
C ASN A 36 -12.53 -10.05 21.08
N ALA A 37 -12.50 -10.86 22.14
CA ALA A 37 -13.57 -11.80 22.45
C ALA A 37 -14.88 -11.07 22.77
N VAL A 38 -14.82 -10.00 23.57
CA VAL A 38 -15.97 -9.15 23.92
C VAL A 38 -16.54 -8.45 22.69
N ILE A 39 -15.69 -7.82 21.87
CA ILE A 39 -16.11 -7.18 20.60
C ILE A 39 -16.76 -8.20 19.67
N GLY A 40 -16.14 -9.37 19.52
CA GLY A 40 -16.67 -10.44 18.67
C GLY A 40 -18.04 -10.92 19.15
N LYS A 41 -18.22 -11.07 20.46
CA LYS A 41 -19.50 -11.52 21.03
C LYS A 41 -20.60 -10.48 20.86
N LEU A 42 -20.31 -9.21 21.14
CA LEU A 42 -21.25 -8.09 20.94
C LEU A 42 -21.65 -7.93 19.46
N LYS A 43 -20.69 -8.01 18.54
CA LYS A 43 -20.97 -7.94 17.09
C LYS A 43 -21.81 -9.12 16.60
N ARG A 44 -21.49 -10.35 17.02
CA ARG A 44 -22.26 -11.55 16.64
C ARG A 44 -23.65 -11.58 17.28
N GLY A 45 -23.80 -10.99 18.46
CA GLY A 45 -25.06 -10.88 19.17
C GLY A 45 -26.08 -9.92 18.56
N LYS A 46 -25.71 -9.10 17.55
CA LYS A 46 -26.63 -8.17 16.87
C LYS A 46 -27.48 -7.32 17.83
N GLY A 47 -26.90 -6.89 18.96
CA GLY A 47 -27.59 -6.06 19.96
C GLY A 47 -28.28 -6.81 21.10
N THR A 48 -28.37 -8.15 21.08
CA THR A 48 -28.98 -8.92 22.20
C THR A 48 -28.18 -8.86 23.50
N PHE A 49 -26.91 -8.51 23.41
CA PHE A 49 -26.01 -8.37 24.55
C PHE A 49 -25.59 -6.91 24.79
N GLY A 50 -26.33 -5.96 24.19
CA GLY A 50 -25.98 -4.54 24.17
C GLY A 50 -25.15 -4.15 22.94
N ALA A 51 -24.88 -2.86 22.81
CA ALA A 51 -24.02 -2.29 21.78
C ALA A 51 -22.95 -1.42 22.43
N LEU A 52 -21.71 -1.54 21.99
CA LEU A 52 -20.68 -0.59 22.40
C LEU A 52 -21.06 0.77 21.82
N LEU A 53 -21.20 1.77 22.68
CA LEU A 53 -21.25 3.16 22.26
C LEU A 53 -19.93 3.43 21.53
N GLY A 54 -20.03 3.57 20.20
CA GLY A 54 -18.87 3.82 19.36
C GLY A 54 -18.17 5.07 19.86
N GLN A 55 -16.83 5.03 19.90
CA GLN A 55 -16.05 6.25 20.03
C GLN A 55 -16.54 7.25 18.96
N PRO A 56 -16.72 8.53 19.29
CA PRO A 56 -17.17 9.52 18.32
C PRO A 56 -16.26 9.45 17.10
N LYS A 57 -16.85 9.20 15.93
CA LYS A 57 -16.16 8.89 14.65
C LYS A 57 -15.17 9.96 14.16
N ASN A 58 -15.02 11.06 14.90
CA ASN A 58 -14.28 12.24 14.49
C ASN A 58 -13.05 12.54 15.36
N GLN A 59 -12.68 11.68 16.30
CA GLN A 59 -11.43 11.85 17.10
C GLN A 59 -10.28 10.95 16.66
N ALA A 60 -10.40 10.25 15.53
CA ALA A 60 -9.22 9.71 14.86
C ALA A 60 -8.46 10.87 14.21
N ILE A 61 -7.53 11.45 14.97
CA ILE A 61 -6.54 12.41 14.49
C ILE A 61 -5.96 11.88 13.17
N GLY A 62 -6.35 12.52 12.06
CA GLY A 62 -5.60 12.50 10.81
C GLY A 62 -6.05 11.58 9.67
N ARG A 63 -7.05 10.68 9.76
CA ARG A 63 -7.37 9.82 8.59
C ARG A 63 -8.75 9.15 8.62
N ALA A 64 -9.80 9.91 8.30
CA ALA A 64 -11.03 9.31 7.77
C ALA A 64 -11.75 10.33 6.88
N THR A 65 -11.44 10.33 5.59
CA THR A 65 -12.31 10.97 4.60
C THR A 65 -13.67 10.24 4.61
N PRO A 66 -14.81 10.95 4.69
CA PRO A 66 -16.12 10.32 4.67
C PRO A 66 -16.27 9.49 3.39
N LYS A 67 -16.71 8.24 3.55
CA LYS A 67 -16.98 7.32 2.45
C LYS A 67 -18.26 7.79 1.78
N THR A 68 -18.15 8.61 0.74
CA THR A 68 -19.27 8.99 -0.11
C THR A 68 -19.86 7.71 -0.72
N GLU A 69 -21.17 7.50 -0.53
CA GLU A 69 -21.87 6.27 -0.90
C GLU A 69 -21.93 6.03 -2.42
N ASN A 70 -21.55 7.00 -3.25
CA ASN A 70 -21.51 6.85 -4.69
C ASN A 70 -20.14 7.28 -5.25
N PRO A 71 -19.31 6.34 -5.76
CA PRO A 71 -18.11 6.72 -6.50
C PRO A 71 -18.52 7.44 -7.79
N PRO A 72 -17.83 8.54 -8.18
CA PRO A 72 -18.14 9.23 -9.42
C PRO A 72 -17.90 8.27 -10.60
N LYS A 73 -18.95 8.04 -11.41
CA LYS A 73 -18.87 7.24 -12.64
C LYS A 73 -17.86 7.89 -13.57
N ARG A 74 -16.66 7.32 -13.68
CA ARG A 74 -15.66 7.74 -14.67
C ARG A 74 -16.28 7.58 -16.07
N LYS A 75 -16.35 8.67 -16.83
CA LYS A 75 -16.77 8.62 -18.24
C LYS A 75 -15.74 7.78 -19.01
N TYR A 76 -16.18 6.63 -19.52
CA TYR A 76 -15.36 5.75 -20.34
C TYR A 76 -15.01 6.48 -21.65
N ARG A 77 -13.73 6.76 -21.89
CA ARG A 77 -13.25 7.23 -23.20
C ARG A 77 -12.97 5.98 -24.03
N PRO A 78 -13.69 5.74 -25.15
CA PRO A 78 -13.43 4.56 -25.96
C PRO A 78 -12.01 4.64 -26.54
N VAL A 79 -11.20 3.64 -26.22
CA VAL A 79 -9.87 3.46 -26.81
C VAL A 79 -10.07 3.10 -28.27
N ARG A 80 -9.50 3.90 -29.19
CA ARG A 80 -9.45 3.59 -30.62
C ARG A 80 -8.67 2.29 -30.78
N ARG A 81 -9.35 1.19 -31.13
CA ARG A 81 -8.68 -0.06 -31.51
C ARG A 81 -7.97 0.18 -32.84
N VAL A 82 -6.65 0.17 -32.82
CA VAL A 82 -5.85 0.04 -34.04
C VAL A 82 -5.96 -1.41 -34.48
N ILE A 83 -6.62 -1.66 -35.61
CA ILE A 83 -6.67 -2.97 -36.24
C ILE A 83 -5.29 -3.17 -36.89
N ALA A 84 -4.43 -3.94 -36.25
CA ALA A 84 -3.20 -4.41 -36.89
C ALA A 84 -3.60 -5.46 -37.94
N ILE A 85 -3.36 -5.14 -39.21
CA ILE A 85 -3.46 -6.11 -40.30
C ILE A 85 -2.25 -7.04 -40.13
N ALA A 86 -2.47 -8.27 -39.69
CA ALA A 86 -1.43 -9.27 -39.65
C ALA A 86 -1.00 -9.64 -41.08
N PRO A 87 0.31 -9.75 -41.39
CA PRO A 87 0.76 -10.26 -42.68
C PRO A 87 0.38 -11.75 -42.84
N PRO A 88 0.19 -12.24 -44.08
CA PRO A 88 -0.20 -13.63 -44.33
C PRO A 88 0.90 -14.58 -43.84
N ILE A 89 0.52 -15.50 -42.95
CA ILE A 89 1.39 -16.56 -42.44
C ILE A 89 1.49 -17.63 -43.53
N ALA A 90 2.68 -17.86 -44.07
CA ALA A 90 2.94 -18.98 -44.97
C ALA A 90 2.77 -20.31 -44.20
N SER A 91 2.18 -21.30 -44.86
CA SER A 91 1.88 -22.61 -44.27
C SER A 91 3.17 -23.43 -44.06
N ALA A 92 3.77 -23.31 -42.88
CA ALA A 92 4.79 -24.24 -42.39
C ALA A 92 4.14 -25.33 -41.54
N SER A 93 4.71 -26.54 -41.57
CA SER A 93 4.16 -27.70 -40.87
C SER A 93 4.23 -27.55 -39.34
N PRO A 94 3.30 -28.13 -38.56
CA PRO A 94 3.15 -27.86 -37.11
C PRO A 94 4.35 -28.29 -36.24
N VAL A 95 5.25 -29.11 -36.78
CA VAL A 95 6.35 -29.73 -36.03
C VAL A 95 7.62 -28.84 -36.02
N GLU A 96 7.86 -28.06 -37.07
CA GLU A 96 9.05 -27.18 -37.14
C GLU A 96 8.92 -25.91 -36.28
N LEU A 97 7.68 -25.44 -36.05
CA LEU A 97 7.39 -24.27 -35.22
C LEU A 97 7.63 -24.49 -33.71
N LEU A 98 7.70 -25.74 -33.25
CA LEU A 98 7.94 -26.06 -31.83
C LEU A 98 9.42 -26.07 -31.45
N PHE A 99 10.32 -26.18 -32.43
CA PHE A 99 11.77 -26.30 -32.19
C PHE A 99 12.59 -25.15 -32.76
N THR A 100 11.98 -24.26 -33.54
CA THR A 100 12.64 -23.04 -34.00
C THR A 100 12.37 -21.94 -32.98
N SER A 101 13.25 -21.82 -31.97
CA SER A 101 13.30 -20.60 -31.18
C SER A 101 13.61 -19.45 -32.15
N PRO A 102 12.78 -18.41 -32.24
CA PRO A 102 13.14 -17.25 -33.04
C PRO A 102 14.49 -16.74 -32.54
N ASP A 103 15.40 -16.39 -33.45
CA ASP A 103 16.63 -15.69 -33.10
C ASP A 103 16.24 -14.39 -32.41
N CYS A 104 16.16 -14.45 -31.08
CA CYS A 104 15.91 -13.31 -30.22
C CYS A 104 17.16 -12.42 -30.27
N THR A 105 17.28 -11.66 -31.36
CA THR A 105 18.19 -10.52 -31.50
C THR A 105 17.75 -9.32 -30.65
N HIS A 106 16.93 -9.56 -29.63
CA HIS A 106 16.69 -8.63 -28.54
C HIS A 106 17.94 -8.55 -27.65
N PHE A 107 19.04 -8.06 -28.22
CA PHE A 107 19.84 -7.11 -27.47
C PHE A 107 18.86 -5.99 -27.12
N SER A 108 18.47 -5.92 -25.85
CA SER A 108 17.88 -4.73 -25.29
C SER A 108 18.89 -3.61 -25.52
N LYS A 109 18.76 -2.89 -26.64
CA LYS A 109 19.43 -1.61 -26.78
C LYS A 109 18.93 -0.80 -25.58
N PRO A 110 19.79 -0.36 -24.65
CA PRO A 110 19.36 0.55 -23.63
C PRO A 110 18.69 1.71 -24.36
N ALA A 111 17.44 2.00 -24.02
CA ALA A 111 16.71 3.09 -24.64
C ALA A 111 17.61 4.32 -24.56
N ALA A 112 17.96 4.90 -25.72
CA ALA A 112 18.75 6.10 -25.76
C ALA A 112 17.97 7.16 -24.97
N VAL A 113 18.46 7.48 -23.78
CA VAL A 113 17.85 8.50 -22.93
C VAL A 113 18.16 9.83 -23.58
N GLU A 114 17.19 10.40 -24.31
CA GLU A 114 17.27 11.79 -24.72
C GLU A 114 17.31 12.65 -23.46
N VAL A 115 18.50 13.19 -23.18
CA VAL A 115 18.71 14.09 -22.04
C VAL A 115 18.00 15.41 -22.37
N VAL A 116 16.75 15.52 -21.94
CA VAL A 116 15.98 16.76 -22.03
C VAL A 116 16.74 17.84 -21.24
N ALA A 117 17.23 18.85 -21.95
CA ALA A 117 18.13 19.90 -21.44
C ALA A 117 17.55 20.83 -20.36
N ASN A 118 16.33 20.57 -19.86
CA ASN A 118 15.57 21.46 -18.98
C ASN A 118 15.26 20.90 -17.58
N LEU A 119 16.03 19.92 -17.09
CA LEU A 119 15.84 19.41 -15.73
C LEU A 119 17.05 19.71 -14.86
N PRO A 120 16.94 20.60 -13.85
CA PRO A 120 17.88 20.64 -12.73
C PRO A 120 17.69 19.42 -11.78
N ALA A 121 17.00 18.37 -12.22
CA ALA A 121 16.80 17.15 -11.46
C ALA A 121 17.89 16.16 -11.85
N ALA A 122 18.72 15.76 -10.89
CA ALA A 122 19.60 14.61 -11.06
C ALA A 122 18.74 13.42 -11.53
N LEU A 123 19.16 12.79 -12.62
CA LEU A 123 18.53 11.55 -13.08
C LEU A 123 18.66 10.51 -11.96
N PRO A 124 17.65 9.63 -11.80
CA PRO A 124 17.74 8.58 -10.80
C PRO A 124 18.90 7.64 -11.13
N ILE A 125 19.68 7.28 -10.11
CA ILE A 125 20.79 6.33 -10.19
C ILE A 125 20.41 5.04 -9.45
N THR A 126 21.21 3.99 -9.60
CA THR A 126 20.97 2.74 -8.87
C THR A 126 21.22 2.91 -7.38
N PHE A 127 20.53 2.12 -6.56
CA PHE A 127 20.72 2.15 -5.11
C PHE A 127 22.17 1.88 -4.71
N LEU A 128 22.82 0.88 -5.33
CA LEU A 128 24.19 0.54 -5.02
C LEU A 128 25.15 1.69 -5.36
N GLU A 129 24.98 2.32 -6.53
CA GLU A 129 25.76 3.49 -6.91
C GLU A 129 25.57 4.65 -5.93
N ALA A 130 24.33 4.91 -5.51
CA ALA A 130 24.04 5.97 -4.55
C ALA A 130 24.67 5.75 -3.17
N VAL A 131 24.73 4.49 -2.71
CA VAL A 131 25.41 4.14 -1.46
C VAL A 131 26.91 4.40 -1.58
N MET A 132 27.52 3.94 -2.67
CA MET A 132 28.97 4.06 -2.90
C MET A 132 29.42 5.51 -3.11
N THR A 133 28.59 6.33 -3.75
CA THR A 133 28.90 7.73 -4.07
C THR A 133 28.34 8.74 -3.07
N ASN A 134 27.81 8.26 -1.92
CA ASN A 134 27.21 9.09 -0.87
C ASN A 134 26.12 10.06 -1.41
N ARG A 135 25.19 9.53 -2.19
CA ARG A 135 24.06 10.27 -2.77
C ARG A 135 22.75 10.00 -2.05
N CYS A 136 21.71 10.73 -2.45
CA CYS A 136 20.37 10.62 -1.85
C CYS A 136 19.72 9.25 -2.14
N LEU A 137 19.36 8.54 -1.07
CA LEU A 137 18.73 7.20 -1.11
C LEU A 137 17.19 7.24 -1.18
N HIS A 138 16.59 8.36 -1.59
CA HIS A 138 15.13 8.42 -1.72
C HIS A 138 14.70 7.62 -2.95
N TYR A 139 13.80 6.66 -2.74
CA TYR A 139 13.29 5.82 -3.81
C TYR A 139 12.53 6.64 -4.86
N ALA A 140 12.87 6.45 -6.13
CA ALA A 140 12.33 7.22 -7.26
C ALA A 140 11.43 6.38 -8.19
N GLY A 141 11.29 5.08 -7.94
CA GLY A 141 10.47 4.16 -8.73
C GLY A 141 9.00 4.06 -8.27
N ASN A 142 8.26 3.11 -8.83
CA ASN A 142 6.90 2.84 -8.39
C ASN A 142 6.90 1.93 -7.17
N ARG A 143 5.88 2.07 -6.31
CA ARG A 143 5.74 1.28 -5.07
C ARG A 143 5.73 -0.24 -5.26
N PHE A 144 5.45 -0.72 -6.47
CA PHE A 144 5.33 -2.14 -6.79
C PHE A 144 6.49 -2.67 -7.63
N ASP A 145 7.46 -1.83 -7.97
CA ASP A 145 8.66 -2.27 -8.67
C ASP A 145 9.55 -3.07 -7.69
N PRO A 146 10.34 -4.02 -8.19
CA PRO A 146 11.16 -4.89 -7.34
C PRO A 146 12.23 -4.12 -6.57
N ASP A 147 12.44 -4.54 -5.32
CA ASP A 147 13.56 -4.07 -4.49
C ASP A 147 14.86 -4.78 -4.92
N GLY A 148 15.97 -4.05 -4.95
CA GLY A 148 17.26 -4.61 -5.35
C GLY A 148 18.40 -3.59 -5.49
N PRO A 149 19.62 -4.03 -5.82
CA PRO A 149 20.78 -3.15 -5.99
C PRO A 149 20.60 -2.13 -7.12
N ASP A 150 19.82 -2.50 -8.14
CA ASP A 150 19.53 -1.69 -9.32
C ASP A 150 18.28 -0.82 -9.16
N MET A 151 17.66 -0.82 -7.97
CA MET A 151 16.44 -0.04 -7.76
C MET A 151 16.72 1.47 -7.91
N PRO A 152 15.86 2.22 -8.60
CA PRO A 152 16.12 3.63 -8.88
C PRO A 152 15.94 4.50 -7.64
N VAL A 153 16.96 5.29 -7.33
CA VAL A 153 16.94 6.29 -6.24
C VAL A 153 17.32 7.67 -6.76
N CYS A 154 16.93 8.71 -6.02
CA CYS A 154 17.05 10.11 -6.41
C CYS A 154 18.45 10.55 -6.88
N GLY A 155 19.54 10.05 -6.29
CA GLY A 155 20.90 10.34 -6.76
C GLY A 155 21.41 11.78 -6.54
N ALA A 156 20.57 12.72 -6.09
CA ALA A 156 21.00 14.09 -5.81
C ALA A 156 22.02 14.16 -4.68
N ALA A 157 22.80 15.25 -4.63
CA ALA A 157 23.72 15.55 -3.54
C ALA A 157 22.99 15.52 -2.18
N ARG A 158 23.63 14.88 -1.18
CA ARG A 158 23.10 14.83 0.19
C ARG A 158 23.07 16.23 0.79
N ALA A 159 22.12 16.47 1.68
CA ALA A 159 22.15 17.68 2.50
C ALA A 159 23.31 17.60 3.50
N ASP A 160 23.90 18.75 3.80
CA ASP A 160 24.96 18.88 4.81
C ASP A 160 24.37 18.90 6.24
N VAL A 161 23.59 17.87 6.54
CA VAL A 161 22.98 17.67 7.86
C VAL A 161 23.42 16.30 8.34
N LEU A 162 24.07 16.29 9.50
CA LEU A 162 24.55 15.08 10.17
C LEU A 162 23.42 14.05 10.27
N GLU A 163 23.76 12.77 10.06
CA GLU A 163 22.88 11.61 10.16
C GLU A 163 21.83 11.42 9.05
N THR A 164 21.79 12.27 8.02
CA THR A 164 20.79 12.14 6.94
C THR A 164 21.33 11.53 5.65
N ARG A 165 20.61 10.56 5.05
CA ARG A 165 20.95 9.94 3.75
C ARG A 165 20.19 10.55 2.56
N TYR A 166 19.60 11.72 2.74
CA TYR A 166 18.70 12.34 1.77
C TYR A 166 19.18 13.72 1.34
N CYS A 167 18.76 14.15 0.16
CA CYS A 167 18.95 15.53 -0.29
C CYS A 167 17.99 16.47 0.46
N ARG A 168 18.25 17.78 0.37
CA ARG A 168 17.44 18.81 1.05
C ARG A 168 15.94 18.71 0.70
N ARG A 169 15.62 18.41 -0.56
CA ARG A 169 14.24 18.23 -1.05
C ARG A 169 13.53 17.07 -0.35
N HIS A 170 14.17 15.90 -0.29
CA HIS A 170 13.57 14.72 0.32
C HIS A 170 13.54 14.77 1.85
N LEU A 171 14.43 15.54 2.48
CA LEU A 171 14.32 15.85 3.90
C LEU A 171 13.08 16.69 4.22
N ILE A 172 12.78 17.70 3.42
CA ILE A 172 11.57 18.52 3.59
C ILE A 172 10.32 17.64 3.42
N ALA A 173 10.27 16.84 2.36
CA ALA A 173 9.15 15.93 2.11
C ALA A 173 8.94 14.92 3.25
N LYS A 174 10.02 14.32 3.78
CA LYS A 174 9.94 13.38 4.92
C LYS A 174 9.39 14.05 6.18
N ARG A 175 9.81 15.28 6.48
CA ARG A 175 9.32 16.05 7.64
C ARG A 175 7.84 16.40 7.52
N GLN A 176 7.38 16.77 6.31
CA GLN A 176 5.97 17.07 6.05
C GLN A 176 5.03 15.88 6.20
N VAL A 177 5.51 14.65 5.93
CA VAL A 177 4.71 13.42 6.13
C VAL A 177 4.69 12.98 7.60
N ALA A 178 5.68 13.38 8.39
CA ALA A 178 5.79 13.02 9.80
C ALA A 178 5.04 13.98 10.75
N ALA A 179 4.67 15.17 10.28
CA ALA A 179 3.83 16.14 10.98
C ALA A 179 2.34 15.88 10.71
#